data_AF-A0A937UB03-F1
#
_entry.id   AF-A0A937UB03-F1
#
_cell.length_a   1.000
_cell.length_b   1.000
_cell.length_c   1.000
_cell.angle_alpha   90.00
_cell.angle_beta   90.00
_cell.angle_gamma   90.00
#
_symmetry.space_group_name_H-M   'P 1'
#
loop_
_entity.id
_entity.type
_entity.pdbx_description
1 polymer ?
#
loop_
_entity_poly.entity_id
_entity_poly.type
_entity_poly.pdbx_seq_one_letter_code
_entity_poly.pdbx_strand_id
1 'polypeptide(L)' 'MVTRDYYRALGLRPDSSAEKIKKVYRKLAMQYYPDRNGGNSDSEERLKEINEAYQISQINCHQAS' A
#
# COMPACT_ATOMS: atom_id res chain seq x y z
N MET A 1 7.88 1.55 -16.18
CA MET A 1 8.44 1.63 -14.80
C MET A 1 7.45 2.43 -13.97
N VAL A 2 6.64 1.75 -13.17
CA VAL A 2 5.55 2.35 -12.36
C VAL A 2 5.67 1.93 -10.87
N THR A 3 6.61 1.02 -10.57
CA THR A 3 6.84 0.49 -9.22
C THR A 3 7.32 1.53 -8.22
N ARG A 4 8.06 2.56 -8.65
CA ARG A 4 8.62 3.59 -7.76
C ARG A 4 7.53 4.42 -7.07
N ASP A 5 6.43 4.67 -7.76
CA ASP A 5 5.36 5.55 -7.25
C ASP A 5 4.52 4.86 -6.17
N TYR A 6 4.32 3.55 -6.26
CA TYR A 6 3.58 2.77 -5.25
C TYR A 6 4.28 2.71 -3.90
N TYR A 7 5.60 2.48 -3.88
CA TYR A 7 6.36 2.55 -2.63
C TYR A 7 6.29 3.96 -2.03
N ARG A 8 6.28 4.98 -2.90
CA ARG A 8 6.14 6.38 -2.49
C ARG A 8 4.76 6.69 -1.90
N ALA A 9 3.69 6.13 -2.46
CA ALA A 9 2.33 6.21 -1.92
C ALA A 9 2.21 5.55 -0.54
N LEU A 10 2.94 4.45 -0.33
CA LEU A 10 3.05 3.80 0.98
C LEU A 10 4.06 4.48 1.93
N GLY A 11 4.82 5.47 1.46
CA GLY A 11 5.91 6.09 2.22
C GLY A 11 7.07 5.13 2.53
N LEU A 12 7.23 4.08 1.71
CA LEU A 12 8.23 3.05 1.85
C LEU A 12 9.33 3.18 0.80
N ARG A 13 10.49 2.59 1.10
CA ARG A 13 11.57 2.43 0.12
C ARG A 13 11.24 1.23 -0.78
N PRO A 14 11.64 1.25 -2.07
CA PRO A 14 11.49 0.10 -2.96
C PRO A 14 12.24 -1.15 -2.48
N ASP A 15 13.20 -0.97 -1.58
CA ASP A 15 13.98 -2.02 -0.92
C ASP A 15 13.33 -2.51 0.40
N SER A 16 12.10 -2.08 0.70
CA SER A 16 11.44 -2.46 1.95
C SER A 16 11.01 -3.93 1.90
N SER A 17 11.33 -4.69 2.95
CA SER A 17 10.90 -6.09 3.07
C SER A 17 9.38 -6.21 3.12
N ALA A 18 8.84 -7.31 2.59
CA ALA A 18 7.40 -7.61 2.56
C ALA A 18 6.71 -7.47 3.94
N GLU A 19 7.40 -7.82 5.03
CA GLU A 19 6.90 -7.64 6.40
C GLU A 19 6.64 -6.18 6.76
N LYS A 20 7.52 -5.27 6.32
CA LYS A 20 7.40 -3.83 6.56
C LYS A 20 6.24 -3.25 5.74
N ILE A 21 6.11 -3.70 4.49
CA ILE A 21 4.99 -3.33 3.62
C ILE A 21 3.66 -3.76 4.25
N LYS A 22 3.56 -5.00 4.73
CA LYS A 22 2.35 -5.53 5.38
C LYS A 22 1.99 -4.77 6.66
N LYS A 23 2.98 -4.36 7.47
CA LYS A 23 2.76 -3.52 8.66
C LYS A 23 2.20 -2.15 8.30
N VAL A 24 2.79 -1.47 7.30
CA VAL A 24 2.34 -0.14 6.87
C VAL A 24 0.97 -0.22 6.21
N TYR A 25 0.75 -1.20 5.33
CA TYR A 25 -0.55 -1.48 4.71
C TYR A 25 -1.65 -1.62 5.75
N ARG A 26 -1.45 -2.46 6.78
CA ARG A 26 -2.42 -2.63 7.87
C ARG A 26 -2.73 -1.33 8.60
N LYS A 27 -1.70 -0.51 8.87
CA LYS A 27 -1.85 0.77 9.56
C LYS A 27 -2.65 1.78 8.74
N LEU A 28 -2.35 1.88 7.45
CA LEU A 28 -3.06 2.76 6.52
C LEU A 28 -4.49 2.28 6.26
N ALA A 29 -4.70 0.97 6.05
CA ALA A 29 -6.04 0.41 5.88
C ALA A 29 -6.94 0.77 7.07
N MET A 30 -6.48 0.58 8.31
CA MET A 30 -7.22 0.98 9.52
C MET A 30 -7.47 2.49 9.64
N GLN A 31 -6.66 3.32 8.99
CA GLN A 31 -6.78 4.77 8.99
C GLN A 31 -7.78 5.27 7.94
N TYR A 32 -7.94 4.54 6.83
CA TYR A 32 -8.88 4.84 5.75
C TYR A 32 -10.17 4.02 5.82
N TYR A 33 -10.39 3.22 6.88
CA TYR A 33 -11.59 2.41 7.03
C TYR A 33 -12.84 3.31 7.06
N PRO A 34 -13.91 2.95 6.32
CA PRO A 34 -15.13 3.77 6.22
C PRO A 34 -15.81 3.99 7.57
N ASP A 35 -15.66 3.02 8.48
CA ASP A 35 -16.12 3.08 9.87
C ASP A 35 -15.54 4.26 10.65
N ARG A 36 -14.32 4.69 10.31
CA ARG A 36 -13.63 5.82 10.97
C ARG A 36 -13.66 7.12 10.19
N ASN A 37 -13.77 7.05 8.86
CA ASN A 37 -13.76 8.23 7.97
C ASN A 37 -15.13 8.61 7.42
N GLY A 38 -16.22 7.97 7.89
CA GLY A 38 -17.59 8.38 7.55
C GLY A 38 -17.94 8.27 6.07
N GLY A 39 -17.24 7.43 5.30
CA GLY A 39 -17.47 7.27 3.85
C GLY A 39 -16.85 8.36 2.97
N ASN A 40 -15.77 9.01 3.42
CA ASN A 40 -15.10 10.04 2.62
C ASN A 40 -14.45 9.43 1.35
N SER A 41 -14.82 9.92 0.16
CA SER A 41 -14.33 9.38 -1.12
C SER A 41 -12.80 9.43 -1.28
N ASP A 42 -12.12 10.41 -0.66
CA ASP A 42 -10.65 10.50 -0.61
C ASP A 42 -10.02 9.28 0.08
N SER A 43 -10.68 8.72 1.09
CA SER A 43 -10.20 7.52 1.79
C SER A 43 -10.33 6.27 0.93
N GLU A 44 -11.36 6.21 0.10
CA GLU A 44 -11.56 5.11 -0.84
C GLU A 44 -10.48 5.11 -1.93
N GLU A 45 -10.17 6.28 -2.50
CA GLU A 45 -9.10 6.46 -3.49
C GLU A 45 -7.73 6.08 -2.90
N ARG A 46 -7.39 6.62 -1.72
CA ARG A 46 -6.16 6.28 -0.98
C ARG A 46 -6.06 4.78 -0.71
N LEU A 47 -7.14 4.15 -0.25
CA LEU A 47 -7.16 2.71 0.05
C LEU A 47 -6.92 1.87 -1.20
N LYS A 48 -7.45 2.31 -2.35
CA LYS A 48 -7.26 1.67 -3.64
C LYS A 48 -5.79 1.73 -4.10
N GLU A 49 -5.16 2.90 -4.01
CA GLU A 49 -3.73 3.07 -4.30
C GLU A 49 -2.85 2.18 -3.40
N ILE A 50 -3.18 2.11 -2.11
CA ILE A 50 -2.48 1.28 -1.12
C ILE A 50 -2.63 -0.22 -1.44
N ASN A 51 -3.81 -0.65 -1.90
CA ASN A 51 -4.05 -2.04 -2.31
C ASN A 51 -3.27 -2.42 -3.56
N GLU A 52 -3.29 -1.57 -4.59
CA GLU A 52 -2.50 -1.78 -5.82
C GLU A 52 -1.01 -1.83 -5.49
N ALA A 53 -0.52 -0.88 -4.67
CA ALA A 53 0.86 -0.85 -4.22
C ALA A 53 1.28 -2.15 -3.50
N TYR A 54 0.40 -2.68 -2.65
CA TYR A 54 0.64 -3.92 -1.92
C TYR A 54 0.70 -5.13 -2.88
N GLN A 55 -0.22 -5.24 -3.82
CA GLN A 55 -0.22 -6.32 -4.82
C GLN A 55 1.05 -6.30 -5.68
N ILE A 56 1.43 -5.13 -6.19
CA ILE A 56 2.63 -4.99 -7.04
C ILE A 56 3.91 -5.30 -6.24
N SER A 57 3.98 -4.85 -4.99
CA SER A 57 5.12 -5.15 -4.11
C SER A 57 5.26 -6.65 -3.84
N GLN A 58 4.13 -7.34 -3.68
CA GLN A 58 4.10 -8.79 -3.46
C GLN A 58 4.52 -9.57 -4.71
N ILE A 59 4.14 -9.11 -5.91
CA ILE A 59 4.52 -9.72 -7.19
C ILE A 59 6.03 -9.60 -7.45
N ASN A 60 6.64 -8.45 -7.13
CA ASN A 60 8.09 -8.24 -7.33
C ASN A 60 8.95 -9.12 -6.41
N CYS A 61 8.44 -9.51 -5.23
CA CYS A 61 9.13 -10.45 -4.35
C CYS A 61 9.28 -11.86 -4.97
N HIS A 62 8.38 -12.25 -5.87
CA HIS A 62 8.35 -13.60 -6.46
C HIS A 62 9.25 -13.74 -7.71
N GLN A 63 9.87 -12.66 -8.18
CA GLN A 63 10.72 -12.64 -9.38
C GLN A 63 12.23 -12.69 -9.05
N ALA A 64 12.61 -12.72 -7.77
CA ALA A 64 13.98 -12.94 -7.33
C ALA A 64 14.13 -14.38 -6.84
N SER A 65 14.11 -15.34 -7.77
CA SER A 65 14.51 -16.74 -7.54
C SER A 65 15.34 -17.21 -8.73
#